data_AF-A0A2X3V1G2-F1
#
_entry.id   AF-A0A2X3V1G2-F1
#
_cell.length_a   1.000
_cell.length_b   1.000
_cell.length_c   1.000
_cell.angle_alpha   90.00
_cell.angle_beta   90.00
_cell.angle_gamma   90.00
#
_symmetry.space_group_name_H-M   'P 1'
#
loop_
_entity.id
_entity.type
_entity.pdbx_description
1 polymer ?
#
loop_
_entity_poly.entity_id
_entity_poly.type
_entity_poly.pdbx_seq_one_letter_code
_entity_poly.pdbx_strand_id
1 'polypeptide(L)'
;MQVQDEKDCILLIAELLKKGDFSVKNLLIDLMNTTKDDAVLNLCIRLFCSVCTHEDLENPQNLNFLANVSELGALTFASSAINSLSYEVIPYLLALWEDWEDTDVAVAIRDSLDSYLDYYDVLGEEADLDEVGQYYLDKVQSVDKRLYYYEKGPIFLGDLTKIIFQRLYMAANQKERFALFIQPSLLSVLSGYHFPLEYGQEVSEQDLRKAQEFVDFLAQKEWKKSTKYFYGYNL
;
A
#
# COMPACT_ATOMS: atom_id res chain seq x y z
N MET A 1 -8.08 -22.83 -16.64
CA MET A 1 -6.62 -22.58 -16.59
C MET A 1 -6.04 -23.66 -15.71
N GLN A 2 -5.14 -24.51 -16.22
CA GLN A 2 -4.40 -25.46 -15.38
C GLN A 2 -3.28 -24.68 -14.69
N VAL A 3 -3.18 -24.75 -13.37
CA VAL A 3 -2.06 -24.17 -12.61
C VAL A 3 -0.86 -25.08 -12.84
N GLN A 4 0.18 -24.59 -13.53
CA GLN A 4 1.36 -25.40 -13.85
C GLN A 4 2.51 -25.18 -12.86
N ASP A 5 2.59 -24.00 -12.26
CA ASP A 5 3.54 -23.67 -11.19
C ASP A 5 3.01 -22.58 -10.24
N GLU A 6 3.81 -22.20 -9.24
CA GLU A 6 3.45 -21.18 -8.24
C GLU A 6 3.22 -19.78 -8.85
N LYS A 7 3.86 -19.46 -9.98
CA LYS A 7 3.67 -18.17 -10.68
C LYS A 7 2.29 -18.12 -11.33
N ASP A 8 1.87 -19.20 -11.98
CA ASP A 8 0.50 -19.32 -12.49
C ASP A 8 -0.53 -19.24 -11.35
N CYS A 9 -0.20 -19.79 -10.19
CA CYS A 9 -1.06 -19.76 -9.01
C CYS A 9 -1.31 -18.32 -8.53
N ILE A 10 -0.26 -17.53 -8.28
CA ILE A 10 -0.41 -16.14 -7.81
C ILE A 10 -1.12 -15.26 -8.84
N LEU A 11 -0.89 -15.48 -10.15
CA LEU A 11 -1.60 -14.76 -11.20
C LEU A 11 -3.09 -15.09 -11.23
N LEU A 12 -3.45 -16.38 -11.07
CA LEU A 12 -4.86 -16.78 -10.98
C LEU A 12 -5.55 -16.19 -9.74
N ILE A 13 -4.88 -16.23 -8.58
CA ILE A 13 -5.36 -15.62 -7.34
C ILE A 13 -5.64 -14.13 -7.56
N ALA A 14 -4.68 -13.39 -8.15
CA ALA A 14 -4.85 -11.97 -8.45
C ALA A 14 -6.07 -11.71 -9.35
N GLU A 15 -6.26 -12.51 -10.41
CA GLU A 15 -7.41 -12.35 -11.31
C GLU A 15 -8.76 -12.66 -10.66
N LEU A 16 -8.80 -13.55 -9.66
CA LEU A 16 -10.01 -13.82 -8.88
C LEU A 16 -10.32 -12.67 -7.91
N LEU A 17 -9.30 -12.17 -7.20
CA LEU A 17 -9.44 -11.03 -6.29
C LEU A 17 -9.91 -9.77 -7.05
N LYS A 18 -9.40 -9.52 -8.26
CA LYS A 18 -9.82 -8.39 -9.11
C LYS A 18 -11.29 -8.47 -9.53
N LYS A 19 -11.91 -9.65 -9.44
CA LYS A 19 -13.33 -9.89 -9.70
C LYS A 19 -14.19 -9.85 -8.43
N GLY A 20 -13.59 -9.50 -7.28
CA GLY A 20 -14.26 -9.44 -5.98
C GLY A 20 -14.41 -10.80 -5.30
N ASP A 21 -13.75 -11.86 -5.80
CA ASP A 21 -13.75 -13.15 -5.13
C ASP A 21 -12.66 -13.17 -4.05
N PHE A 22 -13.00 -12.65 -2.86
CA PHE A 22 -12.09 -12.62 -1.71
C PHE A 22 -12.03 -13.94 -0.94
N SER A 23 -12.77 -14.98 -1.36
CA SER A 23 -12.69 -16.30 -0.72
C SER A 23 -11.33 -16.98 -0.92
N VAL A 24 -10.57 -16.54 -1.95
CA VAL A 24 -9.24 -17.07 -2.26
C VAL A 24 -8.10 -16.45 -1.43
N LYS A 25 -8.37 -15.51 -0.52
CA LYS A 25 -7.33 -14.90 0.33
C LYS A 25 -6.52 -15.93 1.11
N ASN A 26 -7.13 -17.02 1.57
CA ASN A 26 -6.40 -18.07 2.28
C ASN A 26 -5.37 -18.77 1.38
N LEU A 27 -5.67 -18.96 0.09
CA LEU A 27 -4.70 -19.51 -0.86
C LEU A 27 -3.51 -18.58 -1.07
N LEU A 28 -3.75 -17.26 -1.07
CA LEU A 28 -2.68 -16.25 -1.12
C LEU A 28 -1.79 -16.34 0.12
N ILE A 29 -2.39 -16.40 1.31
CA ILE A 29 -1.68 -16.48 2.58
C ILE A 29 -0.86 -17.78 2.67
N ASP A 30 -1.43 -18.91 2.25
CA ASP A 30 -0.74 -20.20 2.23
C ASP A 30 0.47 -20.16 1.28
N LEU A 31 0.29 -19.65 0.06
CA LEU A 31 1.39 -19.52 -0.91
C LEU A 31 2.49 -18.59 -0.38
N MET A 32 2.11 -17.44 0.19
CA MET A 32 3.04 -16.47 0.77
C MET A 32 3.89 -17.08 1.89
N ASN A 33 3.32 -17.93 2.75
CA ASN A 33 4.03 -18.53 3.87
C ASN A 33 4.83 -19.79 3.51
N THR A 34 4.62 -20.38 2.33
CA THR A 34 5.21 -21.68 1.96
C THR A 34 6.20 -21.61 0.80
N THR A 35 6.05 -20.66 -0.12
CA THR A 35 6.90 -20.54 -1.32
C THR A 35 8.38 -20.38 -0.95
N LYS A 36 9.25 -20.90 -1.81
CA LYS A 36 10.71 -20.74 -1.75
C LYS A 36 11.26 -19.92 -2.91
N ASP A 37 10.39 -19.45 -3.81
CA ASP A 37 10.75 -18.54 -4.89
C ASP A 37 10.52 -17.09 -4.43
N ASP A 38 11.59 -16.34 -4.19
CA ASP A 38 11.53 -14.94 -3.77
C ASP A 38 10.72 -14.07 -4.73
N ALA A 39 10.72 -14.36 -6.03
CA ALA A 39 9.89 -13.60 -6.97
C ALA A 39 8.41 -13.85 -6.76
N VAL A 40 8.02 -15.09 -6.42
CA VAL A 40 6.63 -15.44 -6.08
C VAL A 40 6.26 -14.80 -4.74
N LEU A 41 7.14 -14.89 -3.73
CA LEU A 41 6.93 -14.27 -2.43
C LEU A 41 6.69 -12.76 -2.56
N ASN A 42 7.49 -12.07 -3.35
CA ASN A 42 7.33 -10.63 -3.57
C ASN A 42 5.98 -10.26 -4.20
N LEU A 43 5.49 -11.07 -5.14
CA LEU A 43 4.15 -10.87 -5.72
C LEU A 43 3.06 -11.12 -4.67
N CYS A 44 3.24 -12.16 -3.84
CA CYS A 44 2.31 -12.47 -2.76
C CYS A 44 2.22 -11.33 -1.74
N ILE A 45 3.37 -10.80 -1.29
CA ILE A 45 3.44 -9.68 -0.34
C ILE A 45 2.70 -8.44 -0.88
N ARG A 46 3.00 -8.03 -2.12
CA ARG A 46 2.37 -6.86 -2.76
C ARG A 46 0.85 -7.03 -2.87
N LEU A 47 0.42 -8.22 -3.28
CA LEU A 47 -0.99 -8.52 -3.41
C LEU A 47 -1.67 -8.58 -2.04
N PHE A 48 -1.06 -9.23 -1.06
CA PHE A 48 -1.57 -9.33 0.31
C PHE A 48 -1.77 -7.95 0.91
N CYS A 49 -0.77 -7.07 0.88
CA CYS A 49 -0.92 -5.70 1.39
C CYS A 49 -2.08 -4.96 0.69
N SER A 50 -2.30 -5.22 -0.61
CA SER A 50 -3.41 -4.60 -1.35
C SER A 50 -4.79 -5.15 -0.98
N VAL A 51 -4.89 -6.39 -0.44
CA VAL A 51 -6.18 -7.07 -0.19
C VAL A 51 -6.44 -7.46 1.26
N CYS A 52 -5.48 -7.29 2.17
CA CYS A 52 -5.65 -7.64 3.57
C CYS A 52 -6.69 -6.74 4.25
N THR A 53 -7.46 -7.33 5.16
CA THR A 53 -8.32 -6.62 6.11
C THR A 53 -7.59 -6.39 7.43
N HIS A 54 -8.19 -5.64 8.35
CA HIS A 54 -7.68 -5.53 9.72
C HIS A 54 -7.54 -6.91 10.37
N GLU A 55 -8.54 -7.78 10.22
CA GLU A 55 -8.56 -9.14 10.78
C GLU A 55 -7.45 -10.03 10.20
N ASP A 56 -7.11 -9.87 8.92
CA ASP A 56 -6.00 -10.60 8.30
C ASP A 56 -4.65 -10.19 8.94
N LEU A 57 -4.50 -8.93 9.35
CA LEU A 57 -3.30 -8.42 10.01
C LEU A 57 -3.28 -8.72 11.51
N GLU A 58 -4.43 -8.82 12.17
CA GLU A 58 -4.52 -9.21 13.58
C GLU A 58 -4.11 -10.67 13.83
N ASN A 59 -4.08 -11.52 12.80
CA ASN A 59 -3.61 -12.89 12.88
C ASN A 59 -2.12 -13.01 12.47
N PRO A 60 -1.18 -13.16 13.43
CA PRO A 60 0.25 -13.21 13.11
C PRO A 60 0.64 -14.41 12.25
N GLN A 61 -0.15 -15.49 12.27
CA GLN A 61 0.10 -16.68 11.45
C GLN A 61 0.02 -16.38 9.95
N ASN A 62 -0.73 -15.35 9.57
CA ASN A 62 -0.83 -14.93 8.17
C ASN A 62 0.50 -14.34 7.65
N LEU A 63 1.39 -13.89 8.55
CA LEU A 63 2.64 -13.21 8.24
C LEU A 63 3.88 -14.00 8.70
N ASN A 64 3.77 -15.31 8.89
CA ASN A 64 4.87 -16.18 9.33
C ASN A 64 6.12 -16.10 8.42
N PHE A 65 5.97 -15.76 7.15
CA PHE A 65 7.09 -15.56 6.22
C PHE A 65 8.07 -14.49 6.71
N LEU A 66 7.63 -13.49 7.49
CA LEU A 66 8.49 -12.41 8.00
C LEU A 66 9.63 -12.95 8.88
N ALA A 67 9.40 -14.04 9.62
CA ALA A 67 10.38 -14.59 10.55
C ALA A 67 11.69 -15.07 9.90
N ASN A 68 11.69 -15.35 8.59
CA ASN A 68 12.87 -15.78 7.84
C ASN A 68 12.89 -15.18 6.42
N VAL A 69 12.37 -13.96 6.27
CA VAL A 69 12.26 -13.30 4.97
C VAL A 69 13.65 -12.90 4.44
N SER A 70 13.86 -12.95 3.12
CA SER A 70 15.06 -12.39 2.51
C SER A 70 15.04 -10.85 2.56
N GLU A 71 16.20 -10.21 2.38
CA GLU A 71 16.31 -8.74 2.30
C GLU A 71 15.34 -8.14 1.28
N LEU A 72 15.23 -8.77 0.10
CA LEU A 72 14.31 -8.37 -0.95
C LEU A 72 12.84 -8.49 -0.52
N GLY A 73 12.49 -9.55 0.22
CA GLY A 73 11.15 -9.72 0.76
C GLY A 73 10.83 -8.72 1.88
N ALA A 74 11.80 -8.44 2.77
CA ALA A 74 11.67 -7.42 3.81
C ALA A 74 11.46 -6.03 3.21
N LEU A 75 12.29 -5.65 2.22
CA LEU A 75 12.15 -4.41 1.46
C LEU A 75 10.79 -4.33 0.76
N THR A 76 10.34 -5.44 0.16
CA THR A 76 9.04 -5.51 -0.52
C THR A 76 7.89 -5.35 0.47
N PHE A 77 7.95 -5.97 1.65
CA PHE A 77 6.93 -5.82 2.69
C PHE A 77 6.88 -4.39 3.20
N ALA A 78 8.01 -3.83 3.62
CA ALA A 78 8.12 -2.46 4.09
C ALA A 78 7.53 -1.45 3.09
N SER A 79 7.95 -1.55 1.83
CA SER A 79 7.50 -0.67 0.74
C SER A 79 6.03 -0.87 0.36
N SER A 80 5.47 -2.08 0.57
CA SER A 80 4.09 -2.40 0.23
C SER A 80 3.12 -2.15 1.38
N ALA A 81 3.62 -2.04 2.62
CA ALA A 81 2.78 -1.97 3.83
C ALA A 81 1.79 -0.82 3.79
N ILE A 82 2.15 0.34 3.20
CA ILE A 82 1.25 1.49 2.99
C ILE A 82 -0.06 1.11 2.27
N ASN A 83 -0.04 0.09 1.40
CA ASN A 83 -1.24 -0.38 0.69
C ASN A 83 -2.20 -1.14 1.61
N SER A 84 -1.75 -1.57 2.79
CA SER A 84 -2.62 -2.17 3.80
C SER A 84 -3.68 -1.19 4.30
N LEU A 85 -3.34 0.12 4.32
CA LEU A 85 -4.16 1.21 4.85
C LEU A 85 -4.62 0.99 6.30
N SER A 86 -3.96 0.10 7.04
CA SER A 86 -4.36 -0.33 8.38
C SER A 86 -3.23 -0.08 9.37
N TYR A 87 -3.55 0.50 10.53
CA TYR A 87 -2.60 0.66 11.63
C TYR A 87 -2.15 -0.69 12.23
N GLU A 88 -2.89 -1.77 11.96
CA GLU A 88 -2.51 -3.13 12.40
C GLU A 88 -1.26 -3.67 11.67
N VAL A 89 -0.76 -2.99 10.62
CA VAL A 89 0.53 -3.34 9.99
C VAL A 89 1.73 -2.84 10.78
N ILE A 90 1.55 -1.79 11.61
CA ILE A 90 2.65 -1.08 12.29
C ILE A 90 3.43 -1.98 13.23
N PRO A 91 2.82 -2.84 14.07
CA PRO A 91 3.58 -3.77 14.92
C PRO A 91 4.53 -4.67 14.13
N TYR A 92 4.15 -5.10 12.92
CA TYR A 92 5.02 -5.90 12.06
C TYR A 92 6.17 -5.09 11.47
N LEU A 93 5.94 -3.82 11.14
CA LEU A 93 7.00 -2.91 10.70
C LEU A 93 8.00 -2.63 11.83
N LEU A 94 7.53 -2.43 13.06
CA LEU A 94 8.41 -2.23 14.22
C LEU A 94 9.25 -3.47 14.51
N ALA A 95 8.64 -4.65 14.52
CA ALA A 95 9.38 -5.91 14.70
C ALA A 95 10.37 -6.16 13.56
N LEU A 96 9.98 -5.86 12.31
CA LEU A 96 10.90 -5.98 11.17
C LEU A 96 12.04 -4.96 11.25
N TRP A 97 11.82 -3.77 11.84
CA TRP A 97 12.89 -2.81 12.04
C TRP A 97 13.94 -3.35 13.02
N GLU A 98 13.51 -3.96 14.13
CA GLU A 98 14.42 -4.61 15.08
C GLU A 98 15.36 -5.62 14.39
N ASP A 99 14.83 -6.43 13.47
CA ASP A 99 15.61 -7.43 12.74
C ASP A 99 16.56 -6.84 11.68
N TRP A 100 16.27 -5.65 11.17
CA TRP A 100 16.94 -5.05 10.00
C TRP A 100 17.58 -3.68 10.25
N GLU A 101 17.69 -3.25 11.51
CA GLU A 101 18.08 -1.90 11.94
C GLU A 101 19.36 -1.36 11.25
N ASP A 102 20.37 -2.21 11.07
CA ASP A 102 21.67 -1.84 10.51
C ASP A 102 21.77 -1.99 8.97
N THR A 103 20.64 -2.03 8.25
CA THR A 103 20.61 -2.31 6.80
C THR A 103 19.84 -1.25 6.01
N ASP A 104 20.01 -1.27 4.67
CA ASP A 104 19.25 -0.38 3.77
C ASP A 104 17.72 -0.63 3.83
N VAL A 105 17.29 -1.80 4.33
CA VAL A 105 15.87 -2.11 4.55
C VAL A 105 15.27 -1.21 5.64
N ALA A 106 16.05 -0.83 6.65
CA ALA A 106 15.58 0.03 7.75
C ALA A 106 15.04 1.36 7.22
N VAL A 107 15.65 1.94 6.18
CA VAL A 107 15.17 3.18 5.55
C VAL A 107 13.75 3.01 5.02
N ALA A 108 13.49 1.93 4.28
CA ALA A 108 12.15 1.66 3.74
C ALA A 108 11.13 1.37 4.84
N ILE A 109 11.53 0.70 5.93
CA ILE A 109 10.65 0.44 7.08
C ILE A 109 10.28 1.76 7.76
N ARG A 110 11.27 2.61 8.01
CA ARG A 110 11.09 3.91 8.66
C ARG A 110 10.23 4.86 7.83
N ASP A 111 10.43 4.92 6.52
CA ASP A 111 9.59 5.69 5.60
C ASP A 111 8.15 5.17 5.59
N SER A 112 7.97 3.85 5.67
CA SER A 112 6.65 3.23 5.77
C SER A 112 5.97 3.58 7.10
N LEU A 113 6.68 3.48 8.23
CA LEU A 113 6.20 3.89 9.54
C LEU A 113 5.82 5.38 9.56
N ASP A 114 6.65 6.24 8.97
CA ASP A 114 6.39 7.67 8.88
C ASP A 114 5.13 7.96 8.06
N SER A 115 4.86 7.19 7.01
CA SER A 115 3.60 7.33 6.25
C SER A 115 2.33 7.09 7.08
N TYR A 116 2.42 6.37 8.22
CA TYR A 116 1.30 6.22 9.16
C TYR A 116 1.38 7.21 10.32
N LEU A 117 2.58 7.38 10.87
CA LEU A 117 2.80 8.05 12.14
C LEU A 117 3.10 9.53 11.97
N ASP A 118 3.59 9.96 10.81
CA ASP A 118 4.03 11.34 10.55
C ASP A 118 4.99 11.79 11.68
N TYR A 119 5.94 10.90 12.01
CA TYR A 119 6.80 11.05 13.18
C TYR A 119 8.06 11.83 12.84
N TYR A 120 8.50 11.88 11.57
CA TYR A 120 9.65 12.69 11.16
C TYR A 120 9.44 14.16 11.49
N ASP A 121 8.24 14.69 11.32
CA ASP A 121 7.88 16.07 11.67
C ASP A 121 7.88 16.35 13.19
N VAL A 122 7.83 15.31 14.03
CA VAL A 122 7.65 15.42 15.49
C VAL A 122 8.89 15.03 16.28
N LEU A 123 9.49 13.87 15.94
CA LEU A 123 10.66 13.29 16.59
C LEU A 123 11.95 13.54 15.80
N GLY A 124 11.84 13.81 14.50
CA GLY A 124 12.96 13.94 13.58
C GLY A 124 13.32 12.62 12.88
N GLU A 125 14.07 12.74 11.79
CA GLU A 125 14.54 11.58 11.00
C GLU A 125 15.57 10.72 11.75
N GLU A 126 16.13 11.17 12.87
CA GLU A 126 17.11 10.39 13.64
C GLU A 126 16.49 9.63 14.82
N ALA A 127 15.15 9.61 14.92
CA ALA A 127 14.46 8.93 16.01
C ALA A 127 14.70 7.41 15.97
N ASP A 128 14.94 6.83 17.13
CA ASP A 128 15.21 5.39 17.25
C ASP A 128 13.93 4.53 17.37
N LEU A 129 14.11 3.20 17.36
CA LEU A 129 13.02 2.24 17.42
C LEU A 129 12.13 2.43 18.67
N ASP A 130 12.74 2.71 19.83
CA ASP A 130 12.03 2.86 21.10
C ASP A 130 11.19 4.15 21.10
N GLU A 131 11.75 5.26 20.60
CA GLU A 131 11.07 6.55 20.46
C GLU A 131 9.85 6.43 19.53
N VAL A 132 10.03 5.81 18.35
CA VAL A 132 8.95 5.62 17.37
C VAL A 132 7.90 4.62 17.90
N GLY A 133 8.33 3.56 18.58
CA GLY A 133 7.45 2.58 19.21
C GLY A 133 6.57 3.22 20.28
N GLN A 134 7.14 4.05 21.15
CA GLN A 134 6.37 4.79 22.16
C GLN A 134 5.39 5.78 21.53
N TYR A 135 5.83 6.49 20.49
CA TYR A 135 4.96 7.43 19.76
C TYR A 135 3.78 6.72 19.08
N TYR A 136 3.99 5.52 18.53
CA TYR A 136 2.90 4.68 18.03
C TYR A 136 1.89 4.33 19.13
N LEU A 137 2.36 3.89 20.32
CA LEU A 137 1.48 3.54 21.43
C LEU A 137 0.61 4.70 21.91
N ASP A 138 1.11 5.92 21.83
CA ASP A 138 0.34 7.13 22.14
C ASP A 138 -0.65 7.46 21.00
N LYS A 139 -0.20 7.42 19.75
CA LYS A 139 -1.03 7.78 18.58
C LYS A 139 -2.20 6.82 18.40
N VAL A 140 -1.98 5.51 18.53
CA VAL A 140 -2.98 4.47 18.27
C VAL A 140 -4.20 4.56 19.20
N GLN A 141 -4.06 5.18 20.39
CA GLN A 141 -5.19 5.41 21.31
C GLN A 141 -6.25 6.35 20.73
N SER A 142 -5.88 7.22 19.79
CA SER A 142 -6.77 8.16 19.12
C SER A 142 -7.33 7.66 17.78
N VAL A 143 -6.86 6.49 17.32
CA VAL A 143 -7.22 5.90 16.03
C VAL A 143 -8.43 4.99 16.19
N ASP A 144 -9.41 5.11 15.29
CA ASP A 144 -10.50 4.15 15.20
C ASP A 144 -10.02 2.97 14.35
N LYS A 145 -9.62 1.88 15.02
CA LYS A 145 -9.09 0.65 14.40
C LYS A 145 -10.00 -0.02 13.37
N ARG A 146 -11.27 0.38 13.28
CA ARG A 146 -12.25 -0.14 12.30
C ARG A 146 -12.18 0.58 10.96
N LEU A 147 -11.42 1.67 10.88
CA LEU A 147 -11.32 2.53 9.71
C LEU A 147 -9.98 2.29 9.00
N TYR A 148 -9.99 2.45 7.68
CA TYR A 148 -8.75 2.49 6.90
C TYR A 148 -8.22 3.93 6.77
N TYR A 149 -6.90 4.07 6.73
CA TYR A 149 -6.17 5.33 6.78
C TYR A 149 -5.13 5.41 5.67
N TYR A 150 -4.92 6.61 5.15
CA TYR A 150 -3.79 6.94 4.29
C TYR A 150 -3.21 8.26 4.79
N GLU A 151 -1.90 8.27 5.09
CA GLU A 151 -1.23 9.40 5.71
C GLU A 151 -1.98 9.90 6.96
N LYS A 152 -2.32 11.19 7.00
CA LYS A 152 -2.81 11.89 8.19
C LYS A 152 -4.30 11.65 8.50
N GLY A 153 -5.01 10.80 7.75
CA GLY A 153 -6.45 10.62 7.97
C GLY A 153 -7.12 9.43 7.28
N PRO A 154 -8.44 9.26 7.51
CA PRO A 154 -9.17 8.14 6.93
C PRO A 154 -9.22 8.23 5.40
N ILE A 155 -8.92 7.13 4.73
CA ILE A 155 -8.76 7.08 3.26
C ILE A 155 -10.03 7.52 2.54
N PHE A 156 -9.85 8.32 1.48
CA PHE A 156 -10.89 8.60 0.51
C PHE A 156 -10.26 8.82 -0.87
N LEU A 157 -10.80 8.17 -1.91
CA LEU A 157 -10.27 8.29 -3.27
C LEU A 157 -10.24 9.75 -3.75
N GLY A 158 -11.24 10.55 -3.36
CA GLY A 158 -11.30 11.97 -3.70
C GLY A 158 -10.21 12.82 -3.04
N ASP A 159 -9.55 12.34 -1.99
CA ASP A 159 -8.39 13.04 -1.42
C ASP A 159 -7.10 12.67 -2.17
N LEU A 160 -6.96 11.43 -2.64
CA LEU A 160 -5.89 11.03 -3.56
C LEU A 160 -5.92 11.84 -4.86
N THR A 161 -7.11 12.06 -5.44
CA THR A 161 -7.24 12.86 -6.67
C THR A 161 -6.77 14.30 -6.46
N LYS A 162 -7.04 14.92 -5.31
CA LYS A 162 -6.55 16.27 -5.00
C LYS A 162 -5.02 16.33 -4.98
N ILE A 163 -4.36 15.38 -4.31
CA ILE A 163 -2.89 15.30 -4.24
C ILE A 163 -2.30 15.18 -5.65
N ILE A 164 -2.88 14.29 -6.47
CA ILE A 164 -2.45 14.07 -7.85
C ILE A 164 -2.59 15.34 -8.68
N PHE A 165 -3.75 16.01 -8.63
CA PHE A 165 -3.99 17.24 -9.40
C PHE A 165 -3.09 18.38 -8.99
N GLN A 166 -2.83 18.54 -7.69
CA GLN A 166 -1.88 19.53 -7.20
C GLN A 166 -0.50 19.33 -7.84
N ARG A 167 0.03 18.10 -7.86
CA ARG A 167 1.32 17.84 -8.51
C ARG A 167 1.26 18.01 -10.02
N LEU A 168 0.19 17.58 -10.67
CA LEU A 168 0.04 17.72 -12.13
C LEU A 168 0.07 19.19 -12.57
N TYR A 169 -0.66 20.06 -11.88
CA TYR A 169 -0.63 21.50 -12.17
C TYR A 169 0.74 22.12 -11.89
N MET A 170 1.41 21.73 -10.79
CA MET A 170 2.78 22.17 -10.53
C MET A 170 3.72 21.76 -11.67
N ALA A 171 3.68 20.49 -12.08
CA ALA A 171 4.51 19.95 -13.15
C ALA A 171 4.28 20.67 -14.47
N ALA A 172 3.01 20.87 -14.87
CA ALA A 172 2.65 21.59 -16.08
C ALA A 172 3.13 23.06 -16.06
N ASN A 173 2.93 23.76 -14.94
CA ASN A 173 3.29 25.17 -14.81
C ASN A 173 4.79 25.41 -14.75
N GLN A 174 5.52 24.55 -14.04
CA GLN A 174 6.97 24.66 -13.85
C GLN A 174 7.77 23.95 -14.94
N LYS A 175 7.08 23.30 -15.90
CA LYS A 175 7.68 22.43 -16.93
C LYS A 175 8.55 21.34 -16.32
N GLU A 176 8.13 20.83 -15.17
CA GLU A 176 8.74 19.67 -14.52
C GLU A 176 8.07 18.38 -14.98
N ARG A 177 8.73 17.25 -14.70
CA ARG A 177 8.15 15.93 -14.88
C ARG A 177 7.20 15.59 -13.74
N PHE A 178 6.13 14.85 -14.03
CA PHE A 178 5.19 14.38 -13.02
C PHE A 178 5.87 13.39 -12.07
N ALA A 179 6.12 13.81 -10.84
CA ALA A 179 6.84 13.01 -9.84
C ALA A 179 5.92 12.58 -8.70
N LEU A 180 4.88 11.79 -9.01
CA LEU A 180 4.14 11.00 -8.02
C LEU A 180 3.95 9.58 -8.55
N PHE A 181 4.21 8.60 -7.68
CA PHE A 181 4.07 7.18 -8.00
C PHE A 181 3.00 6.51 -7.12
N ILE A 182 3.03 6.75 -5.80
CA ILE A 182 2.19 6.06 -4.83
C ILE A 182 0.70 6.38 -5.04
N GLN A 183 0.31 7.66 -5.05
CA GLN A 183 -1.10 8.06 -5.09
C GLN A 183 -1.79 7.64 -6.40
N PRO A 184 -1.19 7.80 -7.60
CA PRO A 184 -1.76 7.26 -8.84
C PRO A 184 -1.90 5.73 -8.84
N SER A 185 -0.89 5.02 -8.29
CA SER A 185 -0.91 3.55 -8.20
C SER A 185 -2.02 3.09 -7.25
N LEU A 186 -2.09 3.67 -6.05
CA LEU A 186 -3.12 3.37 -5.07
C LEU A 186 -4.52 3.67 -5.64
N LEU A 187 -4.71 4.83 -6.28
CA LEU A 187 -5.98 5.17 -6.92
C LEU A 187 -6.39 4.14 -7.98
N SER A 188 -5.41 3.61 -8.74
CA SER A 188 -5.66 2.57 -9.75
C SER A 188 -6.04 1.23 -9.12
N VAL A 189 -5.33 0.81 -8.07
CA VAL A 189 -5.60 -0.45 -7.35
C VAL A 189 -6.94 -0.41 -6.63
N LEU A 190 -7.24 0.69 -5.93
CA LEU A 190 -8.50 0.84 -5.20
C LEU A 190 -9.70 0.90 -6.17
N SER A 191 -9.58 1.68 -7.25
CA SER A 191 -10.70 1.88 -8.20
C SER A 191 -10.87 0.76 -9.21
N GLY A 192 -9.80 0.03 -9.54
CA GLY A 192 -9.75 -0.95 -10.62
C GLY A 192 -9.55 -0.35 -12.02
N TYR A 193 -9.30 0.96 -12.11
CA TYR A 193 -9.09 1.66 -13.37
C TYR A 193 -7.70 2.30 -13.40
N HIS A 194 -6.95 2.03 -14.47
CA HIS A 194 -5.60 2.58 -14.64
C HIS A 194 -5.63 4.11 -14.73
N PHE A 195 -4.87 4.78 -13.87
CA PHE A 195 -4.66 6.22 -13.96
C PHE A 195 -3.87 6.53 -15.26
N PRO A 196 -4.31 7.48 -16.10
CA PRO A 196 -3.84 7.60 -17.48
C PRO A 196 -2.41 8.16 -17.65
N LEU A 197 -1.71 8.42 -16.55
CA LEU A 197 -0.47 9.17 -16.51
C LEU A 197 0.60 8.40 -15.71
N GLU A 198 1.78 8.25 -16.31
CA GLU A 198 2.96 7.58 -15.72
C GLU A 198 3.90 8.54 -14.97
N TYR A 199 4.63 7.98 -13.99
CA TYR A 199 5.71 8.67 -13.30
C TYR A 199 6.81 9.12 -14.26
N GLY A 200 7.32 10.33 -14.07
CA GLY A 200 8.42 10.90 -14.84
C GLY A 200 8.04 11.46 -16.21
N GLN A 201 6.77 11.42 -16.61
CA GLN A 201 6.34 12.00 -17.89
C GLN A 201 6.31 13.54 -17.84
N GLU A 202 6.44 14.17 -19.00
CA GLU A 202 6.13 15.60 -19.17
C GLU A 202 4.62 15.81 -19.23
N VAL A 203 4.09 16.83 -18.56
CA VAL A 203 2.64 17.07 -18.46
C VAL A 203 2.20 18.12 -19.47
N SER A 204 1.35 17.71 -20.41
CA SER A 204 0.69 18.62 -21.35
C SER A 204 -0.73 18.99 -20.91
N GLU A 205 -1.34 20.00 -21.54
CA GLU A 205 -2.77 20.30 -21.34
C GLU A 205 -3.68 19.12 -21.71
N GLN A 206 -3.29 18.29 -22.68
CA GLN A 206 -4.06 17.11 -23.04
C GLN A 206 -4.04 16.07 -21.92
N ASP A 207 -2.92 15.94 -21.20
CA ASP A 207 -2.80 14.99 -20.11
C ASP A 207 -3.58 15.46 -18.87
N LEU A 208 -3.62 16.78 -18.62
CA LEU A 208 -4.53 17.36 -17.62
C LEU A 208 -6.00 17.04 -17.94
N ARG A 209 -6.42 17.12 -19.21
CA ARG A 209 -7.77 16.73 -19.63
C ARG A 209 -8.05 15.24 -19.41
N LYS A 210 -7.12 14.35 -19.79
CA LYS A 210 -7.27 12.91 -19.53
C LYS A 210 -7.40 12.60 -18.03
N ALA A 211 -6.59 13.25 -17.20
CA ALA A 211 -6.68 13.11 -15.74
C ALA A 211 -8.04 13.59 -15.22
N GLN A 212 -8.58 14.69 -15.76
CA GLN A 212 -9.89 15.21 -15.40
C GLN A 212 -11.01 14.25 -15.81
N GLU A 213 -11.00 13.76 -17.04
CA GLU A 213 -11.95 12.77 -17.53
C GLU A 213 -11.95 11.49 -16.67
N PHE A 214 -10.76 11.03 -16.25
CA PHE A 214 -10.63 9.90 -15.35
C PHE A 214 -11.28 10.17 -13.97
N VAL A 215 -11.03 11.33 -13.37
CA VAL A 215 -11.63 11.68 -12.07
C VAL A 215 -13.14 11.88 -12.17
N ASP A 216 -13.61 12.52 -13.24
CA ASP A 216 -15.05 12.71 -13.49
C ASP A 216 -15.75 11.35 -13.67
N PHE A 217 -15.11 10.39 -14.33
CA PHE A 217 -15.60 9.02 -14.43
C PHE A 217 -15.65 8.33 -13.05
N LEU A 218 -14.62 8.45 -12.22
CA LEU A 218 -14.64 7.89 -10.87
C LEU A 218 -15.71 8.54 -10.00
N ALA A 219 -15.93 9.85 -10.13
CA ALA A 219 -16.93 10.59 -9.35
C ALA A 219 -18.38 10.16 -9.63
N GLN A 220 -18.64 9.48 -10.74
CA GLN A 220 -19.97 8.91 -11.06
C GLN A 220 -20.29 7.63 -10.26
N LYS A 221 -19.32 7.08 -9.52
CA LYS A 221 -19.46 5.86 -8.70
C LYS A 221 -19.57 6.22 -7.22
N GLU A 222 -20.12 5.29 -6.43
CA GLU A 222 -20.22 5.46 -4.98
C GLU A 222 -18.94 5.00 -4.28
N TRP A 223 -18.25 5.94 -3.64
CA TRP A 223 -17.07 5.67 -2.83
C TRP A 223 -17.32 6.08 -1.39
N LYS A 224 -17.03 5.19 -0.45
CA LYS A 224 -17.19 5.41 0.99
C LYS A 224 -15.85 5.81 1.58
N LYS A 225 -15.87 6.86 2.40
CA LYS A 225 -14.72 7.25 3.21
C LYS A 225 -14.38 6.12 4.19
N SER A 226 -13.09 6.02 4.54
CA SER A 226 -12.55 5.04 5.49
C SER A 226 -12.71 3.58 5.06
N THR A 227 -13.00 3.32 3.79
CA THR A 227 -13.23 1.97 3.25
C THR A 227 -12.07 1.60 2.33
N LYS A 228 -11.53 0.39 2.50
CA LYS A 228 -10.55 -0.19 1.59
C LYS A 228 -11.27 -0.87 0.44
N TYR A 229 -10.73 -0.66 -0.75
CA TYR A 229 -11.23 -1.24 -1.98
C TYR A 229 -10.12 -2.05 -2.64
N PHE A 230 -10.50 -3.05 -3.42
CA PHE A 230 -9.61 -3.65 -4.40
C PHE A 230 -10.37 -3.83 -5.70
N TYR A 231 -9.89 -3.17 -6.75
CA TYR A 231 -10.53 -3.17 -8.07
C TYR A 231 -12.02 -2.78 -8.05
N GLY A 232 -12.37 -1.81 -7.20
CA GLY A 232 -13.73 -1.30 -7.04
C GLY A 232 -14.64 -2.15 -6.13
N TYR A 233 -14.16 -3.25 -5.58
CA TYR A 233 -14.89 -4.07 -4.60
C TYR A 233 -14.43 -3.75 -3.18
N ASN A 234 -15.38 -3.62 -2.24
CA ASN A 234 -15.07 -3.40 -0.83
C ASN A 234 -14.44 -4.64 -0.21
N LEU A 235 -13.43 -4.41 0.64
CA LEU A 235 -12.81 -5.41 1.51
C LEU A 235 -13.39 -5.39 2.92
#